data_AF-A0A814PPU5-F1
#
_entry.id   AF-A0A814PPU5-F1
#
_cell.length_a   1.000
_cell.length_b   1.000
_cell.length_c   1.000
_cell.angle_alpha   90.00
_cell.angle_beta   90.00
_cell.angle_gamma   90.00
#
_symmetry.space_group_name_H-M   'P 1'
#
loop_
_entity.id
_entity.type
_entity.pdbx_description
1 polymer ?
#
loop_
_entity_poly.entity_id
_entity_poly.type
_entity_poly.pdbx_seq_one_letter_code
_entity_poly.pdbx_strand_id
1 'polypeptide(L)'
;MIVYPSSFSSDFERAFLNAVSSVFPESNLSCCFFHFKQSMWRNIQEFGLSIEYRTSHEMYQNLLMPQCLAYLPPDDVVSAFNELKEKIPIDKDERLKKFYVYFEETYVSKYTESRGRYNKKILLPTDPMFPINLWNIHHRYIENKSRTNNFCESWHNAFSGILNAHPVV
;
A
#
# COMPACT_ATOMS: atom_id res chain seq x y z
N MET A 1 14.84 -21.62 -23.96
CA MET A 1 15.51 -20.65 -23.07
C MET A 1 14.49 -20.23 -22.03
N ILE A 2 14.65 -20.65 -20.78
CA ILE A 2 13.77 -20.21 -19.68
C ILE A 2 14.33 -18.87 -19.22
N VAL A 3 13.54 -17.81 -19.34
CA VAL A 3 13.87 -16.50 -18.79
C VAL A 3 13.55 -16.55 -17.29
N TYR A 4 14.50 -16.19 -16.44
CA TYR A 4 14.30 -16.05 -15.00
C TYR A 4 14.35 -14.56 -14.65
N PRO A 5 13.20 -13.89 -14.45
CA PRO A 5 13.18 -12.46 -14.16
C PRO A 5 13.84 -12.16 -12.81
N SER A 6 14.64 -11.10 -12.72
CA SER A 6 15.23 -10.68 -11.44
C SER A 6 14.22 -9.98 -10.51
N SER A 7 13.15 -9.42 -11.09
CA SER A 7 12.07 -8.78 -10.34
C SER A 7 10.74 -8.79 -11.08
N PHE A 8 9.67 -8.71 -10.30
CA PHE A 8 8.29 -8.51 -10.76
C PHE A 8 7.71 -7.25 -10.11
N SER A 9 6.88 -6.54 -10.88
CA SER A 9 6.06 -5.44 -10.37
C SER A 9 4.61 -5.71 -10.74
N SER A 10 3.71 -5.71 -9.77
CA SER A 10 2.28 -6.00 -9.96
C SER A 10 1.43 -4.97 -9.21
N ASP A 11 0.14 -4.97 -9.46
CA ASP A 11 -0.84 -4.35 -8.58
C ASP A 11 -0.99 -5.19 -7.28
N PHE A 12 -1.97 -4.84 -6.45
CA PHE A 12 -2.20 -5.48 -5.16
C PHE A 12 -3.08 -6.73 -5.29
N GLU A 13 -2.79 -7.60 -6.26
CA GLU A 13 -3.52 -8.85 -6.48
C GLU A 13 -2.86 -10.07 -5.83
N ARG A 14 -3.43 -10.51 -4.70
CA ARG A 14 -2.89 -11.64 -3.91
C ARG A 14 -2.72 -12.94 -4.71
N ALA A 15 -3.63 -13.23 -5.64
CA ALA A 15 -3.53 -14.44 -6.46
C ALA A 15 -2.28 -14.40 -7.36
N PHE A 16 -2.00 -13.25 -7.99
CA PHE A 16 -0.80 -13.06 -8.80
C PHE A 16 0.47 -13.13 -7.94
N LEU A 17 0.48 -12.43 -6.80
CA LEU A 17 1.63 -12.44 -5.90
C LEU A 17 1.99 -13.87 -5.45
N ASN A 18 0.99 -14.66 -5.04
CA ASN A 18 1.17 -16.06 -4.65
C ASN A 18 1.69 -16.93 -5.80
N ALA A 19 1.17 -16.74 -7.02
CA ALA A 19 1.60 -17.49 -8.19
C ALA A 19 3.07 -17.19 -8.53
N VAL A 20 3.48 -15.92 -8.51
CA VAL A 20 4.88 -15.52 -8.75
C VAL A 20 5.79 -16.09 -7.67
N SER A 21 5.44 -15.95 -6.38
CA SER A 21 6.26 -16.51 -5.29
C SER A 21 6.39 -18.04 -5.37
N SER A 22 5.38 -18.73 -5.91
CA SER A 22 5.43 -20.19 -6.10
C SER A 22 6.27 -20.63 -7.30
N VAL A 23 6.25 -19.87 -8.40
CA VAL A 23 6.93 -20.25 -9.65
C VAL A 23 8.35 -19.69 -9.72
N PHE A 24 8.56 -18.49 -9.17
CA PHE A 24 9.82 -17.74 -9.20
C PHE A 24 10.23 -17.27 -7.79
N PRO A 25 10.56 -18.19 -6.87
CA PRO A 25 10.83 -17.85 -5.48
C PRO A 25 12.07 -16.98 -5.27
N GLU A 26 13.01 -16.95 -6.22
CA GLU A 26 14.22 -16.13 -6.14
C GLU A 26 14.04 -14.73 -6.74
N SER A 27 12.90 -14.46 -7.40
CA SER A 27 12.63 -13.15 -8.00
C SER A 27 12.13 -12.16 -6.96
N ASN A 28 12.61 -10.92 -7.05
CA ASN A 28 12.14 -9.85 -6.17
C ASN A 28 10.73 -9.40 -6.58
N LEU A 29 9.75 -9.65 -5.73
CA LEU A 29 8.37 -9.23 -5.94
C LEU A 29 8.10 -7.92 -5.20
N SER A 30 7.48 -6.95 -5.87
CA SER A 30 6.90 -5.79 -5.17
C SER A 30 5.67 -5.27 -5.90
N CYS A 31 4.81 -4.59 -5.16
CA CYS A 31 3.64 -3.92 -5.67
C CYS A 31 3.99 -2.53 -6.20
N CYS A 32 3.21 -2.06 -7.16
CA CYS A 32 3.40 -0.77 -7.80
C CYS A 32 2.99 0.38 -6.87
N PHE A 33 3.85 1.38 -6.70
CA PHE A 33 3.57 2.54 -5.84
C PHE A 33 2.36 3.35 -6.30
N PHE A 34 2.12 3.41 -7.61
CA PHE A 34 0.92 4.06 -8.14
C PHE A 34 -0.36 3.35 -7.66
N HIS A 35 -0.42 2.02 -7.75
CA HIS A 35 -1.56 1.24 -7.27
C HIS A 35 -1.72 1.33 -5.75
N PHE A 36 -0.61 1.46 -5.02
CA PHE A 36 -0.63 1.76 -3.58
C PHE A 36 -1.33 3.10 -3.32
N LYS A 37 -0.89 4.18 -3.98
CA LYS A 37 -1.53 5.51 -3.91
C LYS A 37 -3.00 5.47 -4.33
N GLN A 38 -3.34 4.74 -5.37
CA GLN A 38 -4.73 4.56 -5.80
C GLN A 38 -5.58 3.85 -4.74
N SER A 39 -5.04 2.83 -4.06
CA SER A 39 -5.75 2.15 -2.98
C SER A 39 -6.02 3.09 -1.79
N MET A 40 -5.06 3.96 -1.47
CA MET A 40 -5.25 5.01 -0.46
C MET A 40 -6.36 5.98 -0.88
N TRP A 41 -6.33 6.42 -2.13
CA TRP A 41 -7.34 7.33 -2.66
C TRP A 41 -8.75 6.73 -2.64
N ARG A 42 -8.92 5.47 -3.02
CA ARG A 42 -10.21 4.76 -2.92
C ARG A 42 -10.73 4.72 -1.48
N ASN A 43 -9.88 4.44 -0.50
CA ASN A 43 -10.27 4.47 0.91
C ASN A 43 -10.66 5.87 1.40
N ILE A 44 -9.93 6.91 0.98
CA ILE A 44 -10.26 8.31 1.28
C ILE A 44 -11.65 8.67 0.71
N GLN A 45 -11.98 8.17 -0.48
CA GLN A 45 -13.31 8.35 -1.07
C GLN A 45 -14.39 7.59 -0.33
N GLU A 46 -14.16 6.30 -0.04
CA GLU A 46 -15.11 5.42 0.64
C GLU A 46 -15.48 5.91 2.03
N PHE A 47 -14.50 6.44 2.78
CA PHE A 47 -14.76 7.02 4.10
C PHE A 47 -15.28 8.45 4.05
N GLY A 48 -15.53 9.03 2.87
CA GLY A 48 -16.13 10.35 2.74
C GLY A 48 -15.21 11.50 3.14
N LEU A 49 -13.89 11.34 2.95
CA LEU A 49 -12.86 12.35 3.26
C LEU A 49 -12.38 13.12 2.03
N SER A 50 -13.04 12.93 0.89
CA SER A 50 -12.64 13.51 -0.41
C SER A 50 -12.68 15.04 -0.46
N ILE A 51 -13.59 15.66 0.28
CA ILE A 51 -13.72 17.12 0.31
C ILE A 51 -12.59 17.69 1.16
N GLU A 52 -12.46 17.20 2.39
CA GLU A 52 -11.46 17.65 3.35
C GLU A 52 -10.03 17.39 2.88
N TYR A 53 -9.79 16.30 2.15
CA TYR A 53 -8.50 16.05 1.49
C TYR A 53 -8.09 17.19 0.54
N ARG A 54 -9.05 17.89 -0.07
CA ARG A 54 -8.80 18.99 -1.02
C ARG A 54 -8.89 20.38 -0.40
N THR A 55 -9.67 20.52 0.67
CA THR A 55 -10.00 21.84 1.25
C THR A 55 -9.32 22.11 2.58
N SER A 56 -8.83 21.08 3.29
CA SER A 56 -8.13 21.21 4.57
C SER A 56 -6.68 20.77 4.45
N HIS A 57 -5.76 21.69 4.71
CA HIS A 57 -4.33 21.38 4.71
C HIS A 57 -3.97 20.33 5.78
N GLU A 58 -4.58 20.44 6.97
CA GLU A 58 -4.39 19.50 8.06
C GLU A 58 -4.86 18.09 7.67
N MET A 59 -6.07 17.96 7.13
CA MET A 59 -6.60 16.65 6.73
C MET A 59 -5.80 16.05 5.57
N TYR A 60 -5.39 16.89 4.60
CA TYR A 60 -4.48 16.47 3.54
C TYR A 60 -3.19 15.86 4.10
N GLN A 61 -2.54 16.53 5.06
CA GLN A 61 -1.33 16.01 5.70
C GLN A 61 -1.61 14.70 6.45
N ASN A 62 -2.67 14.64 7.25
CA ASN A 62 -3.04 13.46 8.03
C ASN A 62 -3.31 12.24 7.15
N LEU A 63 -3.80 12.44 5.92
CA LEU A 63 -4.04 11.38 4.94
C LEU A 63 -2.82 11.05 4.07
N LEU A 64 -1.91 12.01 3.89
CA LEU A 64 -0.69 11.83 3.10
C LEU A 64 0.41 11.11 3.88
N MET A 65 0.59 11.43 5.17
CA MET A 65 1.71 10.94 5.99
C MET A 65 1.85 9.41 6.00
N PRO A 66 0.78 8.60 6.17
CA PRO A 66 0.91 7.14 6.10
C PRO A 66 1.45 6.66 4.74
N GLN A 67 1.09 7.36 3.67
CA GLN A 67 1.56 7.04 2.32
C GLN A 67 3.04 7.36 2.11
N CYS A 68 3.58 8.31 2.88
CA CYS A 68 4.99 8.67 2.85
C CYS A 68 5.89 7.63 3.54
N LEU A 69 5.33 6.75 4.37
CA LEU A 69 6.07 5.66 5.02
C LEU A 69 6.70 4.70 4.01
N ALA A 70 6.19 4.65 2.77
CA ALA A 70 6.76 3.85 1.70
C ALA A 70 8.20 4.27 1.33
N TYR A 71 8.59 5.49 1.71
CA TYR A 71 9.93 6.03 1.48
C TYR A 71 10.89 5.81 2.64
N LEU A 72 10.44 5.29 3.78
CA LEU A 72 11.33 5.01 4.91
C LEU A 72 12.01 3.65 4.74
N PRO A 73 13.18 3.42 5.35
CA PRO A 73 13.71 2.08 5.53
C PRO A 73 12.60 1.14 6.08
N PRO A 74 12.41 -0.07 5.53
CA PRO A 74 11.34 -0.97 5.96
C PRO A 74 11.28 -1.21 7.48
N ASP A 75 12.45 -1.27 8.12
CA ASP A 75 12.58 -1.50 9.57
C ASP A 75 12.05 -0.32 10.41
N ASP A 76 12.02 0.89 9.85
CA ASP A 76 11.54 2.11 10.52
C ASP A 76 10.03 2.35 10.32
N VAL A 77 9.38 1.61 9.43
CA VAL A 77 7.98 1.86 9.04
C VAL A 77 7.02 1.66 10.22
N VAL A 78 7.21 0.60 10.99
CA VAL A 78 6.29 0.26 12.10
C VAL A 78 6.40 1.28 13.23
N SER A 79 7.62 1.67 13.61
CA SER A 79 7.85 2.68 14.65
C SER A 79 7.32 4.05 14.22
N ALA A 80 7.62 4.48 12.98
CA ALA A 80 7.15 5.75 12.43
C ALA A 80 5.62 5.79 12.31
N PHE A 81 4.96 4.67 11.94
CA PHE A 81 3.51 4.61 11.90
C PHE A 81 2.87 4.75 13.29
N ASN A 82 3.46 4.12 14.31
CA ASN A 82 2.96 4.25 15.69
C ASN A 82 3.14 5.68 16.21
N GLU A 83 4.29 6.31 15.98
CA GLU A 83 4.52 7.72 16.32
C GLU A 83 3.53 8.66 15.61
N LEU A 84 3.20 8.36 14.35
CA LEU A 84 2.22 9.12 13.58
C LEU A 84 0.82 9.04 14.21
N LYS A 85 0.39 7.85 14.65
CA LYS A 85 -0.90 7.65 15.34
C LYS A 85 -1.00 8.43 16.64
N GLU A 86 0.10 8.56 17.38
CA GLU A 86 0.13 9.30 18.65
C GLU A 86 0.02 10.83 18.44
N LYS A 87 0.57 11.34 17.34
CA LYS A 87 0.59 12.78 17.04
C LYS A 87 -0.68 13.30 16.38
N ILE A 88 -1.38 12.44 15.64
CA ILE A 88 -2.57 12.82 14.89
C ILE A 88 -3.82 12.57 15.74
N PRO A 89 -4.80 13.49 15.74
CA PRO A 89 -6.04 13.33 16.50
C PRO A 89 -7.00 12.32 15.84
N ILE A 90 -6.55 11.07 15.64
CA ILE A 90 -7.32 10.01 14.94
C ILE A 90 -8.67 9.74 15.61
N ASP A 91 -8.76 9.87 16.94
CA ASP A 91 -9.99 9.63 17.70
C ASP A 91 -11.00 10.78 17.63
N LYS A 92 -10.65 11.91 17.01
CA LYS A 92 -11.57 13.06 16.85
C LYS A 92 -12.44 12.96 15.59
N ASP A 93 -12.05 12.16 14.60
CA ASP A 93 -12.83 11.93 13.38
C ASP A 93 -12.86 10.42 13.06
N GLU A 94 -14.03 9.81 13.20
CA GLU A 94 -14.24 8.37 12.95
C GLU A 94 -13.87 7.95 11.52
N ARG A 95 -13.95 8.84 10.53
CA ARG A 95 -13.54 8.54 9.14
C ARG A 95 -12.03 8.46 9.03
N LEU A 96 -11.32 9.38 9.71
CA LEU A 96 -9.86 9.38 9.78
C LEU A 96 -9.37 8.13 10.53
N LYS A 97 -10.02 7.79 11.64
CA LYS A 97 -9.77 6.56 12.39
C LYS A 97 -9.87 5.31 11.50
N LYS A 98 -10.96 5.20 10.72
CA LYS A 98 -11.15 4.10 9.76
C LYS A 98 -10.04 4.01 8.72
N PHE A 99 -9.58 5.15 8.20
CA PHE A 99 -8.45 5.19 7.27
C PHE A 99 -7.16 4.64 7.90
N TYR A 100 -6.84 5.05 9.13
CA TYR A 100 -5.65 4.57 9.84
C TYR A 100 -5.74 3.08 10.20
N VAL A 101 -6.90 2.60 10.66
CA VAL A 101 -7.14 1.18 10.92
C VAL A 101 -6.98 0.36 9.65
N TYR A 102 -7.57 0.80 8.54
CA TYR A 102 -7.39 0.15 7.23
C TYR A 102 -5.91 0.09 6.85
N PHE A 103 -5.17 1.20 7.00
CA PHE A 103 -3.75 1.24 6.65
C PHE A 103 -2.93 0.26 7.50
N GLU A 104 -3.16 0.26 8.81
CA GLU A 104 -2.47 -0.61 9.77
C GLU A 104 -2.70 -2.09 9.45
N GLU A 105 -3.96 -2.50 9.29
CA GLU A 105 -4.33 -3.89 9.03
C GLU A 105 -3.87 -4.38 7.65
N THR A 106 -3.86 -3.48 6.66
CA THR A 106 -3.53 -3.85 5.27
C THR A 106 -2.03 -3.85 5.00
N TYR A 107 -1.25 -2.95 5.61
CA TYR A 107 0.12 -2.66 5.18
C TYR A 107 1.19 -2.73 6.28
N VAL A 108 0.83 -2.56 7.56
CA VAL A 108 1.82 -2.46 8.65
C VAL A 108 1.85 -3.75 9.45
N SER A 109 0.87 -3.99 10.32
CA SER A 109 0.66 -5.23 11.07
C SER A 109 -0.55 -5.04 11.98
N LYS A 110 -1.25 -6.13 12.27
CA LYS A 110 -2.26 -6.16 13.34
C LYS A 110 -1.65 -6.82 14.57
N TYR A 111 -1.93 -6.28 15.76
CA TYR A 111 -1.72 -7.03 17.00
C TYR A 111 -3.00 -7.82 17.30
N THR A 112 -2.88 -9.14 17.38
CA THR A 112 -3.98 -10.00 17.82
C THR A 112 -3.80 -10.38 19.28
N GLU A 113 -4.90 -10.32 20.03
CA GLU A 113 -4.92 -10.89 21.37
C GLU A 113 -4.86 -12.42 21.27
N SER A 114 -3.76 -12.99 21.73
CA SER A 114 -3.59 -14.41 21.96
C SER A 114 -3.55 -14.69 23.47
N ARG A 115 -3.74 -15.96 23.85
CA ARG A 115 -3.68 -16.40 25.25
C ARG A 115 -2.34 -17.05 25.53
N GLY A 116 -1.52 -16.37 26.34
CA GLY A 116 -0.27 -16.89 26.87
C GLY A 116 -0.50 -17.88 28.01
N ARG A 117 0.59 -18.38 28.60
CA ARG A 117 0.53 -19.22 29.81
C ARG A 117 -0.32 -18.53 30.89
N TYR A 118 -1.15 -19.32 31.58
CA TYR A 118 -2.08 -18.87 32.61
C TYR A 118 -3.17 -17.88 32.13
N ASN A 119 -3.62 -17.98 30.87
CA ASN A 119 -4.64 -17.09 30.27
C ASN A 119 -4.26 -15.60 30.23
N LYS A 120 -2.97 -15.27 30.31
CA LYS A 120 -2.52 -13.89 30.14
C LYS A 120 -2.75 -13.46 28.70
N LYS A 121 -3.50 -12.37 28.48
CA LYS A 121 -3.58 -11.73 27.16
C LYS A 121 -2.18 -11.31 26.72
N ILE A 122 -1.76 -11.79 25.56
CA ILE A 122 -0.54 -11.40 24.88
C ILE A 122 -0.92 -10.85 23.51
N LEU A 123 -0.27 -9.77 23.07
CA LEU A 123 -0.46 -9.20 21.75
C LEU A 123 0.60 -9.80 20.83
N LEU A 124 0.17 -10.60 19.85
CA LEU A 124 1.05 -11.16 18.83
C LEU A 124 0.90 -10.39 17.52
N PRO A 125 2.00 -9.95 16.89
CA PRO A 125 1.97 -9.41 15.54
C PRO A 125 1.43 -10.48 14.59
N THR A 126 0.47 -10.10 13.74
CA THR A 126 0.06 -10.89 12.59
C THR A 126 0.50 -10.21 11.32
N ASP A 127 0.85 -11.00 10.32
CA ASP A 127 1.28 -10.48 9.02
C ASP A 127 0.16 -9.64 8.40
N PRO A 128 0.47 -8.41 7.91
CA PRO A 128 -0.49 -7.60 7.20
C PRO A 128 -0.88 -8.27 5.87
N MET A 129 -2.00 -7.85 5.28
CA MET A 129 -2.45 -8.37 3.99
C MET A 129 -1.38 -8.21 2.89
N PHE A 130 -0.63 -7.11 2.94
CA PHE A 130 0.52 -6.85 2.08
C PHE A 130 1.73 -6.43 2.95
N PRO A 131 2.72 -7.33 3.14
CA PRO A 131 3.93 -7.04 3.89
C PRO A 131 4.65 -5.76 3.43
N ILE A 132 5.33 -5.09 4.35
CA ILE A 132 6.05 -3.83 4.13
C ILE A 132 6.95 -3.89 2.90
N ASN A 133 7.70 -4.99 2.74
CA ASN A 133 8.62 -5.20 1.61
C ASN A 133 7.93 -5.21 0.24
N LEU A 134 6.62 -5.48 0.17
CA LEU A 134 5.88 -5.44 -1.10
C LEU A 134 5.57 -4.02 -1.54
N TRP A 135 5.17 -3.13 -0.64
CA TRP A 135 4.69 -1.79 -1.02
C TRP A 135 5.70 -0.67 -0.76
N ASN A 136 6.73 -0.95 0.04
CA ASN A 136 7.82 -0.03 0.32
C ASN A 136 8.71 0.17 -0.93
N ILE A 137 9.11 1.42 -1.17
CA ILE A 137 9.92 1.81 -2.32
C ILE A 137 11.26 2.42 -1.96
N HIS A 138 11.66 2.44 -0.68
CA HIS A 138 12.89 3.07 -0.20
C HIS A 138 14.13 2.61 -0.99
N HIS A 139 14.36 1.30 -1.09
CA HIS A 139 15.49 0.77 -1.85
C HIS A 139 15.40 1.10 -3.34
N ARG A 140 14.20 0.99 -3.93
CA ARG A 140 13.97 1.34 -5.36
C ARG A 140 14.21 2.82 -5.62
N TYR A 141 13.86 3.68 -4.67
CA TYR A 141 14.06 5.12 -4.73
C TYR A 141 15.54 5.48 -4.69
N ILE A 142 16.29 4.91 -3.73
CA ILE A 142 17.75 5.12 -3.62
C ILE A 142 18.48 4.60 -4.87
N GLU A 143 18.07 3.43 -5.38
CA GLU A 143 18.68 2.79 -6.55
C GLU A 143 18.18 3.36 -7.90
N ASN A 144 17.34 4.41 -7.88
CA ASN A 144 16.73 5.04 -9.05
C ASN A 144 16.01 4.04 -10.00
N LYS A 145 15.46 2.95 -9.42
CA LYS A 145 14.66 1.94 -10.14
C LYS A 145 13.24 2.46 -10.37
N SER A 146 12.55 1.86 -11.34
CA SER A 146 11.19 2.29 -11.69
C SER A 146 10.25 2.21 -10.48
N ARG A 147 9.66 3.35 -10.13
CA ARG A 147 8.70 3.51 -9.02
C ARG A 147 7.27 3.13 -9.41
N THR A 148 7.00 3.16 -10.71
CA THR A 148 5.68 2.98 -11.30
C THR A 148 5.78 2.04 -12.50
N ASN A 149 4.66 1.43 -12.88
CA ASN A 149 4.52 0.69 -14.12
C ASN A 149 4.09 1.62 -15.26
N ASN A 150 4.60 2.88 -15.30
CA ASN A 150 4.21 3.91 -16.27
C ASN A 150 4.12 3.39 -17.71
N PHE A 151 4.98 2.44 -18.08
CA PHE A 151 4.95 1.80 -19.41
C PHE A 151 3.68 0.97 -19.64
N CYS A 152 3.31 0.12 -18.69
CA CYS A 152 2.08 -0.67 -18.73
C CYS A 152 0.83 0.23 -18.74
N GLU A 153 0.85 1.33 -17.99
CA GLU A 153 -0.27 2.28 -17.96
C GLU A 153 -0.36 3.15 -19.21
N SER A 154 0.77 3.59 -19.76
CA SER A 154 0.82 4.29 -21.04
C SER A 154 0.28 3.38 -22.15
N TRP A 155 0.63 2.09 -22.10
CA TRP A 155 0.07 1.09 -22.99
C TRP A 155 -1.43 0.87 -22.75
N HIS A 156 -1.89 0.70 -21.51
CA HIS A 156 -3.32 0.56 -21.19
C HIS A 156 -4.15 1.78 -21.59
N ASN A 157 -3.63 2.99 -21.40
CA ASN A 157 -4.28 4.24 -21.79
C ASN A 157 -4.34 4.37 -23.31
N ALA A 158 -3.25 4.06 -24.03
CA ALA A 158 -3.25 4.05 -25.49
C ALA A 158 -4.22 3.01 -26.04
N PHE A 159 -4.21 1.80 -25.48
CA PHE A 159 -5.09 0.70 -25.87
C PHE A 159 -6.57 1.01 -25.58
N SER A 160 -6.89 1.58 -24.42
CA SER A 160 -8.25 2.01 -24.07
C SER A 160 -8.71 3.17 -24.96
N GLY A 161 -7.81 4.09 -25.32
CA GLY A 161 -8.08 5.14 -26.30
C GLY A 161 -8.43 4.59 -27.69
N ILE A 162 -7.75 3.52 -28.11
CA ILE A 162 -8.05 2.82 -29.37
C ILE A 162 -9.41 2.13 -29.31
N LEU A 163 -9.72 1.41 -28.23
CA LEU A 163 -11.00 0.70 -28.07
C LEU A 163 -12.20 1.65 -27.91
N ASN A 164 -12.01 2.81 -27.29
CA ASN A 164 -13.05 3.83 -27.17
C ASN A 164 -13.22 4.68 -28.45
N ALA A 165 -12.33 4.51 -29.44
CA ALA A 165 -12.38 5.15 -30.74
C ALA A 165 -13.03 4.25 -31.81
N HIS A 166 -14.04 3.45 -31.44
CA HIS A 166 -14.89 2.81 -32.45
C HIS A 166 -15.76 3.87 -33.15
N PRO A 167 -15.81 3.88 -34.49
CA PRO A 167 -16.64 4.83 -35.22
C PRO A 167 -18.10 4.55 -34.92
N VAL A 168 -18.83 5.61 -34.55
CA VAL A 168 -20.29 5.61 -34.69
C VAL A 168 -20.54 5.48 -36.20
N VAL A 169 -21.34 4.47 -36.55
CA VAL A 169 -21.75 4.06 -37.91
C VAL A 169 -21.81 5.21 -38.92
#